data_AF-A0A380SYX4-F1
#
_entry.id   AF-A0A380SYX4-F1
#
_cell.length_a   1.000
_cell.length_b   1.000
_cell.length_c   1.000
_cell.angle_alpha   90.00
_cell.angle_beta   90.00
_cell.angle_gamma   90.00
#
_symmetry.space_group_name_H-M   'P 1'
#
loop_
_entity.id
_entity.type
_entity.pdbx_description
1 polymer ?
#
loop_
_entity_poly.entity_id
_entity_poly.type
_entity_poly.pdbx_seq_one_letter_code
_entity_poly.pdbx_strand_id
1 'polypeptide(L)'
;MRPLDRPTLPAQLLQVPAARLLVSAFGNFCAFCERPLLDNLWVWNARTGHSLEGDSCGAEDWEHLYLLDHNCHAAQQHADPADLPLLLLPTDPEARYRAGETPALQYSLKKLQQVLIDEHQHIIRNDQVHCVVVGATHPRAQATIRYFALNTTYLDEDRLVIPWEDHQSLLDRRMHQRTDAWHKATKVADLLREHITPGVADAMSEQLRQIIGSTGFWASCWASVAQVIWDQQRLQQIFAANQPATPPPIACLPAKHAVHFLGNGPHQPFPGTAPF
;
A
#
# COMPACT_ATOMS: atom_id res chain seq x y z
N MET A 1 0.31 -3.90 -4.83
CA MET A 1 1.08 -3.27 -3.74
C MET A 1 2.16 -2.42 -4.37
N ARG A 2 2.65 -1.43 -3.64
CA ARG A 2 3.67 -0.50 -4.10
C ARG A 2 5.04 -1.20 -4.15
N PRO A 3 5.75 -1.19 -5.29
CA PRO A 3 7.08 -1.76 -5.33
C PRO A 3 8.06 -0.88 -4.55
N LEU A 4 8.96 -1.47 -3.78
CA LEU A 4 9.92 -0.77 -2.94
C LEU A 4 11.35 -0.99 -3.44
N ASP A 5 12.10 0.10 -3.59
CA ASP A 5 13.54 0.07 -3.79
C ASP A 5 14.24 0.40 -2.48
N ARG A 6 14.91 -0.62 -1.93
CA ARG A 6 15.54 -0.50 -0.64
C ARG A 6 16.91 0.17 -0.77
N PRO A 7 17.15 1.29 -0.06
CA PRO A 7 18.47 1.90 -0.04
C PRO A 7 19.44 1.08 0.81
N THR A 8 20.72 1.08 0.43
CA THR A 8 21.79 0.54 1.28
C THR A 8 21.82 1.29 2.61
N LEU A 9 21.74 0.56 3.72
CA LEU A 9 21.77 1.14 5.06
C LEU A 9 23.21 1.31 5.55
N PRO A 10 23.69 2.53 5.82
CA PRO A 10 24.99 2.75 6.44
C PRO A 10 25.10 2.06 7.81
N ALA A 11 26.25 1.46 8.11
CA ALA A 11 26.46 0.70 9.35
C ALA A 11 26.13 1.49 10.63
N GLN A 12 26.42 2.79 10.64
CA GLN A 12 26.11 3.71 11.74
C GLN A 12 24.61 3.87 12.05
N LEU A 13 23.74 3.50 11.10
CA LEU A 13 22.29 3.56 11.27
C LEU A 13 21.68 2.23 11.74
N LEU A 14 22.45 1.14 11.81
CA LEU A 14 21.93 -0.17 12.26
C LEU A 14 21.37 -0.14 13.68
N GLN A 15 21.84 0.80 14.52
CA GLN A 15 21.41 1.00 15.90
C GLN A 15 20.16 1.89 16.02
N VAL A 16 19.70 2.50 14.91
CA VAL A 16 18.47 3.30 14.91
C VAL A 16 17.27 2.35 14.87
N PRO A 17 16.17 2.64 15.61
CA PRO A 17 14.96 1.81 15.58
C PRO A 17 14.48 1.55 14.15
N ALA A 18 14.30 0.27 13.80
CA ALA A 18 13.92 -0.13 12.44
C ALA A 18 12.66 0.58 11.93
N ALA A 19 11.65 0.77 12.78
CA ALA A 19 10.42 1.48 12.44
C ALA A 19 10.69 2.90 11.90
N ARG A 20 11.59 3.65 12.55
CA ARG A 20 11.93 5.02 12.14
C ARG A 20 12.66 5.04 10.80
N LEU A 21 13.56 4.08 10.59
CA LEU A 21 14.27 3.93 9.32
C LEU A 21 13.30 3.59 8.18
N LEU A 22 12.38 2.66 8.41
CA LEU A 22 11.38 2.29 7.41
C LEU A 22 10.42 3.43 7.07
N VAL A 23 9.94 4.17 8.08
CA VAL A 23 9.07 5.34 7.84
C VAL A 23 9.83 6.43 7.09
N SER A 24 11.11 6.66 7.40
CA SER A 24 11.95 7.63 6.69
C SER A 24 12.21 7.20 5.24
N ALA A 25 12.52 5.92 5.01
CA ALA A 25 12.84 5.39 3.69
C ALA A 25 11.62 5.23 2.77
N PHE A 26 10.49 4.77 3.33
CA PHE A 26 9.34 4.33 2.55
C PHE A 26 8.06 5.12 2.81
N GLY A 27 8.06 6.04 3.78
CA GLY A 27 6.87 6.76 4.21
C GLY A 27 6.01 5.95 5.18
N ASN A 28 4.92 6.57 5.63
CA ASN A 28 4.10 6.07 6.72
C ASN A 28 2.92 5.22 6.22
N PHE A 29 3.23 4.15 5.48
CA PHE A 29 2.24 3.27 4.84
C PHE A 29 2.57 1.81 5.10
N CYS A 30 1.55 0.97 5.20
CA CYS A 30 1.74 -0.48 5.19
C CYS A 30 2.36 -0.91 3.86
N ALA A 31 3.40 -1.75 3.92
CA ALA A 31 4.11 -2.21 2.74
C ALA A 31 3.26 -3.09 1.81
N PHE A 32 2.22 -3.76 2.34
CA PHE A 32 1.41 -4.73 1.60
C PHE A 32 0.04 -4.18 1.21
N CYS A 33 -0.76 -3.71 2.18
CA CYS A 33 -2.09 -3.17 1.91
C CYS A 33 -2.09 -1.69 1.50
N GLU A 34 -0.94 -1.00 1.66
CA GLU A 34 -0.73 0.40 1.29
C GLU A 34 -1.52 1.42 2.13
N ARG A 35 -2.24 0.96 3.15
CA ARG A 35 -2.99 1.84 4.05
C ARG A 35 -2.04 2.77 4.82
N PRO A 36 -2.37 4.07 4.96
CA PRO A 36 -1.65 4.98 5.85
C PRO A 36 -1.66 4.51 7.31
N LEU A 37 -0.51 4.62 7.99
CA LEU A 37 -0.31 4.19 9.37
C LEU A 37 -0.49 5.39 10.32
N LEU A 38 -1.69 5.59 10.85
CA LEU A 38 -1.98 6.80 11.66
C LEU A 38 -1.58 6.65 13.13
N ASP A 39 -1.89 5.51 13.75
CA ASP A 39 -1.78 5.37 15.22
C ASP A 39 -0.86 4.23 15.65
N ASN A 40 -0.96 3.06 15.00
CA ASN A 40 -0.15 1.88 15.30
C ASN A 40 0.55 1.37 14.05
N LEU A 41 1.83 1.03 14.19
CA LEU A 41 2.63 0.37 13.17
C LEU A 41 3.38 -0.81 13.78
N TRP A 42 3.64 -1.81 12.94
CA TRP A 42 4.43 -2.98 13.30
C TRP A 42 5.57 -3.14 12.31
N VAL A 43 6.75 -3.52 12.80
CA VAL A 43 7.87 -3.92 11.94
C VAL A 43 7.81 -5.43 11.80
N TRP A 44 7.65 -5.95 10.59
CA TRP A 44 7.57 -7.38 10.29
C TRP A 44 8.81 -7.84 9.53
N ASN A 45 9.35 -8.99 9.92
CA ASN A 45 10.53 -9.59 9.31
C ASN A 45 10.11 -10.74 8.38
N ALA A 46 10.29 -10.56 7.07
CA ALA A 46 9.91 -11.53 6.05
C ALA A 46 10.67 -12.86 6.13
N ARG A 47 11.85 -12.88 6.75
CA ARG A 47 12.64 -14.11 6.92
C ARG A 47 12.05 -15.02 7.99
N THR A 48 11.56 -14.42 9.09
CA THR A 48 11.06 -15.17 10.25
C THR A 48 9.54 -15.26 10.28
N GLY A 49 8.85 -14.39 9.56
CA GLY A 49 7.40 -14.25 9.62
C GLY A 49 6.91 -13.54 10.88
N HIS A 50 7.80 -13.02 11.73
CA HIS A 50 7.43 -12.41 13.00
C HIS A 50 7.56 -10.88 12.99
N SER A 51 6.70 -10.23 13.78
CA SER A 51 6.87 -8.81 14.09
C SER A 51 7.93 -8.62 15.18
N LEU A 52 8.77 -7.61 15.00
CA LEU A 52 9.78 -7.21 15.97
C LEU A 52 9.11 -6.46 17.12
N GLU A 53 9.42 -6.84 18.35
CA GLU A 53 8.82 -6.25 19.56
C GLU A 53 9.68 -5.09 20.10
N GLY A 54 9.08 -3.91 20.19
CA GLY A 54 9.64 -2.76 20.88
C GLY A 54 10.50 -1.82 20.02
N ASP A 55 10.81 -0.66 20.60
CA ASP A 55 11.52 0.45 19.92
C ASP A 55 13.02 0.19 19.72
N SER A 56 13.56 -0.94 20.19
CA SER A 56 15.01 -1.21 20.25
C SER A 56 15.48 -2.26 19.26
N CYS A 57 14.61 -2.75 18.37
CA CYS A 57 15.02 -3.70 17.35
C CYS A 57 15.89 -3.00 16.31
N GLY A 58 17.18 -3.37 16.30
CA GLY A 58 18.16 -2.91 15.32
C GLY A 58 17.78 -3.35 13.91
N ALA A 59 18.35 -2.69 12.91
CA ALA A 59 18.08 -2.95 11.50
C ALA A 59 19.01 -4.03 10.90
N GLU A 60 19.44 -5.00 11.72
CA GLU A 60 20.36 -6.08 11.31
C GLU A 60 19.81 -6.94 10.17
N ASP A 61 18.47 -7.03 10.06
CA ASP A 61 17.76 -7.69 8.96
C ASP A 61 17.11 -6.69 7.99
N TRP A 62 17.68 -5.49 7.82
CA TRP A 62 17.10 -4.38 7.04
C TRP A 62 16.40 -4.84 5.75
N GLU A 63 17.05 -5.69 4.95
CA GLU A 63 16.54 -6.22 3.69
C GLU A 63 15.17 -6.92 3.79
N HIS A 64 14.85 -7.48 4.96
CA HIS A 64 13.66 -8.26 5.22
C HIS A 64 12.62 -7.53 6.10
N LEU A 65 12.85 -6.27 6.47
CA LEU A 65 11.93 -5.54 7.35
C LEU A 65 10.89 -4.72 6.58
N TYR A 66 9.63 -4.80 7.01
CA TYR A 66 8.50 -4.12 6.39
C TYR A 66 7.55 -3.52 7.44
N LEU A 67 6.90 -2.41 7.11
CA LEU A 67 5.85 -1.84 7.96
C LEU A 67 4.51 -2.52 7.68
N LEU A 68 3.81 -2.93 8.73
CA LEU A 68 2.43 -3.42 8.67
C LEU A 68 1.48 -2.43 9.34
N ASP A 69 0.25 -2.34 8.80
CA ASP A 69 -0.88 -1.81 9.55
C ASP A 69 -1.44 -2.87 10.51
N HIS A 70 -2.41 -2.46 11.33
CA HIS A 70 -3.04 -3.33 12.30
C HIS A 70 -3.63 -4.59 11.66
N ASN A 71 -4.33 -4.43 10.54
CA ASN A 71 -5.07 -5.55 9.98
C ASN A 71 -4.18 -6.53 9.21
N CYS A 72 -3.08 -6.06 8.59
CA CYS A 72 -2.07 -6.96 8.03
C CYS A 72 -1.28 -7.67 9.13
N HIS A 73 -0.98 -6.98 10.24
CA HIS A 73 -0.35 -7.61 11.39
C HIS A 73 -1.26 -8.67 12.04
N ALA A 74 -2.54 -8.39 12.23
CA ALA A 74 -3.50 -9.35 12.77
C ALA A 74 -3.74 -10.53 11.82
N ALA A 75 -3.83 -10.28 10.51
CA ALA A 75 -3.98 -11.34 9.51
C ALA A 75 -2.79 -12.31 9.51
N GLN A 76 -1.55 -11.80 9.52
CA GLN A 76 -0.38 -12.67 9.48
C GLN A 76 -0.21 -13.52 10.74
N GLN A 77 -0.75 -13.11 11.91
CA GLN A 77 -0.74 -13.94 13.13
C GLN A 77 -1.55 -15.23 12.98
N HIS A 78 -2.52 -15.24 12.07
CA HIS A 78 -3.41 -16.38 11.81
C HIS A 78 -3.15 -17.05 10.46
N ALA A 79 -2.12 -16.58 9.73
CA ALA A 79 -1.80 -17.11 8.41
C ALA A 79 -1.09 -18.47 8.51
N ASP A 80 -1.23 -19.28 7.46
CA ASP A 80 -0.50 -20.54 7.33
C ASP A 80 1.01 -20.27 7.22
N PRO A 81 1.86 -20.78 8.13
CA PRO A 81 3.31 -20.62 8.04
C PRO A 81 3.90 -21.18 6.73
N ALA A 82 3.22 -22.12 6.06
CA ALA A 82 3.65 -22.66 4.77
C ALA A 82 3.58 -21.63 3.63
N ASP A 83 2.77 -20.57 3.76
CA ASP A 83 2.67 -19.49 2.77
C ASP A 83 3.86 -18.51 2.86
N LEU A 84 4.59 -18.44 4.00
CA LEU A 84 5.69 -17.49 4.23
C LEU A 84 6.80 -17.52 3.15
N PRO A 85 7.40 -18.67 2.79
CA PRO A 85 8.42 -18.71 1.73
C PRO A 85 7.86 -18.43 0.33
N LEU A 86 6.53 -18.42 0.17
CA LEU A 86 5.85 -18.21 -1.11
C LEU A 86 5.44 -16.76 -1.33
N LEU A 87 5.61 -15.87 -0.34
CA LEU A 87 5.13 -14.50 -0.47
C LEU A 87 5.85 -13.76 -1.60
N LEU A 88 5.08 -13.00 -2.36
CA LEU A 88 5.59 -11.90 -3.17
C LEU A 88 5.85 -10.71 -2.24
N LEU A 89 7.10 -10.27 -2.14
CA LEU A 89 7.51 -9.13 -1.33
C LEU A 89 7.52 -7.85 -2.16
N PRO A 90 7.27 -6.67 -1.56
CA PRO A 90 7.32 -5.39 -2.26
C PRO A 90 8.66 -5.07 -2.93
N THR A 91 9.77 -5.66 -2.47
CA THR A 91 11.11 -5.48 -3.05
C THR A 91 11.41 -6.43 -4.22
N ASP A 92 10.55 -7.41 -4.48
CA ASP A 92 10.81 -8.38 -5.53
C ASP A 92 10.63 -7.76 -6.92
N PRO A 93 11.43 -8.17 -7.92
CA PRO A 93 11.27 -7.70 -9.30
C PRO A 93 9.86 -7.90 -9.86
N GLU A 94 9.19 -9.00 -9.50
CA GLU A 94 7.83 -9.33 -9.95
C GLU A 94 6.73 -8.48 -9.28
N ALA A 95 7.06 -7.75 -8.21
CA ALA A 95 6.16 -6.76 -7.60
C ALA A 95 6.14 -5.44 -8.37
N ARG A 96 7.10 -5.21 -9.27
CA ARG A 96 7.20 -3.99 -10.08
C ARG A 96 6.17 -3.99 -11.20
N TYR A 97 5.68 -2.79 -11.51
CA TYR A 97 4.77 -2.56 -12.63
C TYR A 97 5.62 -2.16 -13.82
N ARG A 98 5.54 -2.90 -14.93
CA ARG A 98 6.31 -2.63 -16.14
C ARG A 98 5.38 -2.42 -17.33
N ALA A 99 5.78 -1.55 -18.26
CA ALA A 99 4.99 -1.30 -19.47
C ALA A 99 4.84 -2.58 -20.29
N GLY A 100 3.60 -2.88 -20.68
CA GLY A 100 3.28 -4.04 -21.50
C GLY A 100 3.27 -5.38 -20.77
N GLU A 101 3.58 -5.41 -19.47
CA GLU A 101 3.48 -6.62 -18.64
C GLU A 101 2.21 -6.59 -17.79
N THR A 102 1.66 -7.77 -17.50
CA THR A 102 0.54 -7.89 -16.56
C THR A 102 1.10 -8.00 -15.14
N PRO A 103 0.79 -7.07 -14.22
CA PRO A 103 1.30 -7.13 -12.85
C PRO A 103 0.85 -8.40 -12.11
N ALA A 104 1.69 -8.89 -11.19
CA ALA A 104 1.39 -10.07 -10.39
C ALA A 104 0.15 -9.88 -9.48
N LEU A 105 -0.03 -8.67 -8.96
CA LEU A 105 -1.22 -8.23 -8.23
C LEU A 105 -2.08 -7.34 -9.13
N GLN A 106 -3.34 -7.71 -9.30
CA GLN A 106 -4.32 -6.95 -10.10
C GLN A 106 -5.31 -6.26 -9.19
N TYR A 107 -5.75 -5.07 -9.57
CA TYR A 107 -6.73 -4.30 -8.81
C TYR A 107 -7.93 -4.05 -9.73
N SER A 108 -9.13 -4.40 -9.26
CA SER A 108 -10.34 -4.27 -10.06
C SER A 108 -11.52 -3.81 -9.20
N LEU A 109 -12.33 -2.90 -9.75
CA LEU A 109 -13.57 -2.50 -9.12
C LEU A 109 -14.62 -3.58 -9.38
N LYS A 110 -15.07 -4.26 -8.32
CA LYS A 110 -16.11 -5.29 -8.39
C LYS A 110 -17.37 -4.84 -7.65
N LYS A 111 -18.51 -5.31 -8.14
CA LYS A 111 -19.79 -5.19 -7.45
C LYS A 111 -19.96 -6.40 -6.53
N LEU A 112 -20.10 -6.16 -5.24
CA LEU A 112 -20.15 -7.19 -4.20
C LEU A 112 -21.46 -7.07 -3.41
N GLN A 113 -21.94 -8.20 -2.88
CA GLN A 113 -23.04 -8.20 -1.92
C GLN A 113 -22.47 -8.03 -0.51
N GLN A 114 -22.68 -6.86 0.11
CA GLN A 114 -22.38 -6.63 1.51
C GLN A 114 -23.53 -7.13 2.38
N VAL A 115 -23.23 -7.99 3.34
CA VAL A 115 -24.16 -8.52 4.34
C VAL A 115 -23.61 -8.17 5.72
N LEU A 116 -24.35 -7.37 6.47
CA LEU A 116 -24.02 -7.06 7.86
C LEU A 116 -24.82 -8.00 8.77
N ILE A 117 -24.13 -8.68 9.66
CA ILE A 117 -24.72 -9.69 10.56
C ILE A 117 -24.55 -9.31 12.03
N ASP A 118 -25.54 -9.65 12.86
CA ASP A 118 -25.42 -9.51 14.33
C ASP A 118 -24.64 -10.68 14.96
N GLU A 119 -24.50 -10.63 16.28
CA GLU A 119 -23.88 -11.68 17.11
C GLU A 119 -24.59 -13.04 17.04
N HIS A 120 -25.85 -13.07 16.58
CA HIS A 120 -26.67 -14.26 16.38
C HIS A 120 -26.75 -14.70 14.91
N GLN A 121 -25.91 -14.14 14.03
CA GLN A 121 -25.88 -14.42 12.59
C GLN A 121 -27.14 -13.97 11.82
N HIS A 122 -27.98 -13.11 12.41
CA HIS A 122 -29.10 -12.52 11.69
C HIS A 122 -28.62 -11.37 10.80
N ILE A 123 -29.22 -11.25 9.62
CA ILE A 123 -28.92 -10.18 8.68
C ILE A 123 -29.55 -8.87 9.19
N ILE A 124 -28.70 -7.90 9.53
CA ILE A 124 -29.10 -6.52 9.84
C ILE A 124 -29.29 -5.71 8.57
N ARG A 125 -28.37 -5.87 7.60
CA ARG A 125 -28.35 -5.08 6.36
C ARG A 125 -27.80 -5.91 5.20
N ASN A 126 -28.32 -5.67 4.01
CA ASN A 126 -27.94 -6.42 2.81
C ASN A 126 -27.94 -5.52 1.58
N ASP A 127 -26.77 -5.01 1.18
CA ASP A 127 -26.62 -3.99 0.15
C ASP A 127 -25.61 -4.36 -0.94
N GLN A 128 -25.82 -3.81 -2.13
CA GLN A 128 -24.86 -3.88 -3.21
C GLN A 128 -23.85 -2.74 -3.10
N VAL A 129 -22.57 -3.08 -3.02
CA VAL A 129 -21.47 -2.11 -2.91
C VAL A 129 -20.45 -2.32 -4.03
N HIS A 130 -19.78 -1.26 -4.45
CA HIS A 130 -18.61 -1.37 -5.32
C HIS A 130 -17.35 -1.31 -4.46
N CYS A 131 -16.46 -2.28 -4.62
CA CYS A 131 -15.19 -2.31 -3.90
C CYS A 131 -14.05 -2.71 -4.82
N VAL A 132 -12.89 -2.12 -4.60
CA VAL A 132 -11.65 -2.53 -5.25
C VAL A 132 -11.10 -3.79 -4.57
N VAL A 133 -11.09 -4.88 -5.33
CA VAL A 133 -10.57 -6.18 -4.95
C VAL A 133 -9.19 -6.40 -5.57
N VAL A 134 -8.27 -6.94 -4.79
CA VAL A 134 -6.96 -7.41 -5.26
C VAL A 134 -7.09 -8.84 -5.76
N GLY A 135 -6.82 -9.06 -7.04
CA GLY A 135 -6.62 -10.37 -7.63
C GLY A 135 -5.14 -10.70 -7.81
N ALA A 136 -4.84 -11.93 -8.20
CA ALA A 136 -3.49 -12.38 -8.51
C ALA A 136 -3.43 -13.09 -9.86
N THR A 137 -2.34 -12.89 -10.58
CA THR A 137 -1.97 -13.65 -11.78
C THR A 137 -0.83 -14.63 -11.52
N HIS A 138 -0.26 -14.61 -10.31
CA HIS A 138 0.90 -15.40 -9.92
C HIS A 138 0.67 -16.09 -8.56
N PRO A 139 1.14 -17.35 -8.35
CA PRO A 139 0.95 -18.06 -7.08
C PRO A 139 1.48 -17.31 -5.86
N ARG A 140 2.64 -16.65 -6.01
CA ARG A 140 3.23 -15.83 -4.93
C ARG A 140 2.35 -14.64 -4.54
N ALA A 141 1.71 -14.00 -5.52
CA ALA A 141 0.76 -12.93 -5.27
C ALA A 141 -0.52 -13.44 -4.58
N GLN A 142 -0.99 -14.64 -4.96
CA GLN A 142 -2.11 -15.30 -4.28
C GLN A 142 -1.78 -15.60 -2.81
N ALA A 143 -0.57 -16.11 -2.53
CA ALA A 143 -0.10 -16.34 -1.17
C ALA A 143 -0.05 -15.03 -0.37
N THR A 144 0.49 -13.94 -0.95
CA THR A 144 0.51 -12.62 -0.29
C THR A 144 -0.90 -12.08 0.00
N ILE A 145 -1.86 -12.25 -0.92
CA ILE A 145 -3.25 -11.83 -0.70
C ILE A 145 -3.86 -12.56 0.49
N ARG A 146 -3.65 -13.88 0.60
CA ARG A 146 -4.15 -14.68 1.73
C ARG A 146 -3.44 -14.33 3.03
N TYR A 147 -2.12 -14.35 3.03
CA TYR A 147 -1.28 -14.19 4.23
C TYR A 147 -1.55 -12.88 4.97
N PHE A 148 -1.78 -11.79 4.23
CA PHE A 148 -2.10 -10.47 4.81
C PHE A 148 -3.59 -10.08 4.74
N ALA A 149 -4.45 -11.01 4.30
CA ALA A 149 -5.87 -10.77 4.05
C ALA A 149 -6.12 -9.45 3.29
N LEU A 150 -5.46 -9.26 2.14
CA LEU A 150 -5.46 -7.97 1.43
C LEU A 150 -6.86 -7.50 0.99
N ASN A 151 -7.82 -8.41 0.90
CA ASN A 151 -9.23 -8.13 0.63
C ASN A 151 -10.11 -8.24 1.87
N THR A 152 -9.55 -7.99 3.07
CA THR A 152 -10.16 -8.30 4.36
C THR A 152 -10.44 -9.79 4.58
N THR A 153 -10.60 -10.19 5.84
CA THR A 153 -10.99 -11.56 6.22
C THR A 153 -12.48 -11.83 5.99
N TYR A 154 -13.28 -10.79 5.77
CA TYR A 154 -14.74 -10.87 5.56
C TYR A 154 -15.15 -11.15 4.10
N LEU A 155 -14.21 -11.13 3.15
CA LEU A 155 -14.53 -11.41 1.76
C LEU A 155 -14.58 -12.92 1.52
N ASP A 156 -15.75 -13.39 1.14
CA ASP A 156 -16.01 -14.74 0.67
C ASP A 156 -16.57 -14.68 -0.76
N GLU A 157 -15.75 -15.07 -1.72
CA GLU A 157 -16.04 -14.95 -3.16
C GLU A 157 -16.50 -13.52 -3.55
N ASP A 158 -17.79 -13.36 -3.84
CA ASP A 158 -18.42 -12.09 -4.23
C ASP A 158 -19.28 -11.46 -3.11
N ARG A 159 -19.14 -11.96 -1.87
CA ARG A 159 -19.88 -11.52 -0.68
C ARG A 159 -18.94 -10.96 0.39
N LEU A 160 -19.29 -9.79 0.92
CA LEU A 160 -18.62 -9.19 2.08
C LEU A 160 -19.52 -9.41 3.30
N VAL A 161 -19.23 -10.43 4.10
CA VAL A 161 -20.01 -10.77 5.29
C VAL A 161 -19.32 -10.23 6.53
N ILE A 162 -19.78 -9.09 7.03
CA ILE A 162 -19.10 -8.32 8.08
C ILE A 162 -19.95 -8.35 9.36
N PRO A 163 -19.41 -8.78 10.51
CA PRO A 163 -20.06 -8.59 11.79
C PRO A 163 -20.38 -7.12 12.07
N TRP A 164 -21.54 -6.85 12.65
CA TRP A 164 -22.00 -5.49 12.88
C TRP A 164 -21.08 -4.69 13.79
N GLU A 165 -20.56 -5.32 14.84
CA GLU A 165 -19.56 -4.73 15.73
C GLU A 165 -18.29 -4.31 14.97
N ASP A 166 -17.78 -5.19 14.09
CA ASP A 166 -16.61 -4.91 13.27
C ASP A 166 -16.87 -3.79 12.24
N HIS A 167 -18.09 -3.74 11.69
CA HIS A 167 -18.50 -2.65 10.83
C HIS A 167 -18.53 -1.31 11.57
N GLN A 168 -19.02 -1.30 12.82
CA GLN A 168 -19.08 -0.10 13.66
C GLN A 168 -17.71 0.33 14.18
N SER A 169 -16.79 -0.61 14.44
CA SER A 169 -15.45 -0.31 14.93
C SER A 169 -14.59 0.42 13.90
N LEU A 170 -14.93 0.27 12.60
CA LEU A 170 -14.21 0.87 11.48
C LEU A 170 -12.72 0.47 11.40
N LEU A 171 -12.33 -0.62 12.09
CA LEU A 171 -10.95 -1.09 12.17
C LEU A 171 -10.46 -1.61 10.82
N ASP A 172 -11.22 -2.47 10.13
CA ASP A 172 -10.92 -2.92 8.77
C ASP A 172 -11.76 -2.21 7.70
N ARG A 173 -11.28 -1.05 7.28
CA ARG A 173 -11.84 -0.28 6.16
C ARG A 173 -10.98 -0.32 4.91
N ARG A 174 -10.02 -1.25 4.81
CA ARG A 174 -9.00 -1.22 3.75
C ARG A 174 -9.62 -1.23 2.35
N MET A 175 -10.67 -2.03 2.12
CA MET A 175 -11.33 -2.10 0.82
C MET A 175 -12.08 -0.80 0.49
N HIS A 176 -12.78 -0.22 1.46
CA HIS A 176 -13.45 1.08 1.28
C HIS A 176 -12.44 2.19 0.99
N GLN A 177 -11.38 2.31 1.80
CA GLN A 177 -10.34 3.34 1.62
C GLN A 177 -9.60 3.18 0.28
N ARG A 178 -9.30 1.94 -0.12
CA ARG A 178 -8.73 1.63 -1.43
C ARG A 178 -9.65 2.03 -2.59
N THR A 179 -10.95 1.84 -2.41
CA THR A 179 -11.98 2.21 -3.39
C THR A 179 -12.13 3.73 -3.48
N ASP A 180 -12.09 4.44 -2.36
CA ASP A 180 -12.07 5.89 -2.34
C ASP A 180 -10.83 6.45 -3.06
N ALA A 181 -9.66 5.84 -2.83
CA ALA A 181 -8.42 6.20 -3.53
C ALA A 181 -8.52 5.98 -5.04
N TRP A 182 -9.06 4.84 -5.46
CA TRP A 182 -9.36 4.54 -6.86
C TRP A 182 -10.24 5.62 -7.49
N HIS A 183 -11.41 5.91 -6.91
CA HIS A 183 -12.32 6.91 -7.46
C HIS A 183 -11.72 8.31 -7.52
N LYS A 184 -10.94 8.71 -6.50
CA LYS A 184 -10.22 9.99 -6.49
C LYS A 184 -9.21 10.06 -7.64
N ALA A 185 -8.42 9.01 -7.84
CA ALA A 185 -7.40 8.97 -8.88
C ALA A 185 -8.03 8.92 -10.29
N THR A 186 -9.06 8.09 -10.51
CA THR A 186 -9.80 8.04 -11.79
C THR A 186 -10.37 9.41 -12.15
N LYS A 187 -11.05 10.07 -11.21
CA LYS A 187 -11.69 11.37 -11.45
C LYS A 187 -10.69 12.43 -11.94
N VAL A 188 -9.49 12.45 -11.36
CA VAL A 188 -8.44 13.41 -11.74
C VAL A 188 -7.80 13.01 -13.07
N ALA A 189 -7.63 11.71 -13.31
CA ALA A 189 -7.14 11.21 -14.60
C ALA A 189 -8.12 11.52 -15.76
N ASP A 190 -9.43 11.46 -15.52
CA ASP A 190 -10.44 11.83 -16.52
C ASP A 190 -10.33 13.32 -16.89
N LEU A 191 -10.18 14.19 -15.89
CA LEU A 191 -9.94 15.63 -16.11
C LEU A 191 -8.65 15.88 -16.90
N LEU A 192 -7.59 15.11 -16.61
CA LEU A 192 -6.34 15.16 -17.36
C LEU A 192 -6.51 14.66 -18.81
N ARG A 193 -7.43 13.75 -19.08
CA ARG A 193 -7.69 13.30 -20.45
C ARG A 193 -8.45 14.35 -21.27
N GLU A 194 -9.40 15.05 -20.65
CA GLU A 194 -10.41 15.83 -21.37
C GLU A 194 -9.97 17.24 -21.78
N HIS A 195 -9.01 17.88 -21.09
CA HIS A 195 -8.78 19.32 -21.23
C HIS A 195 -7.33 19.78 -21.08
N ILE A 196 -6.48 19.72 -22.11
CA ILE A 196 -5.14 20.25 -21.87
C ILE A 196 -4.30 20.88 -23.00
N THR A 197 -3.96 22.16 -22.80
CA THR A 197 -2.71 22.77 -23.27
C THR A 197 -1.53 22.29 -22.39
N PRO A 198 -0.30 22.13 -22.89
CA PRO A 198 0.78 21.46 -22.15
C PRO A 198 0.97 21.85 -20.67
N GLY A 199 0.91 23.15 -20.33
CA GLY A 199 1.12 23.61 -18.95
C GLY A 199 0.05 23.16 -17.93
N VAL A 200 -1.20 22.97 -18.35
CA VAL A 200 -2.24 22.44 -17.45
C VAL A 200 -2.02 20.94 -17.23
N ALA A 201 -1.34 20.23 -18.13
CA ALA A 201 -1.09 18.78 -18.00
C ALA A 201 -0.06 18.52 -16.93
N ASP A 202 0.99 19.33 -16.91
CA ASP A 202 2.04 19.21 -15.92
C ASP A 202 1.49 19.49 -14.52
N ALA A 203 0.67 20.55 -14.38
CA ALA A 203 0.02 20.90 -13.12
C ALA A 203 -0.95 19.81 -12.63
N MET A 204 -1.80 19.28 -13.52
CA MET A 204 -2.73 18.20 -13.18
C MET A 204 -2.02 16.87 -12.89
N SER A 205 -0.91 16.59 -13.57
CA SER A 205 -0.08 15.40 -13.29
C SER A 205 0.56 15.49 -11.91
N GLU A 206 1.04 16.68 -11.52
CA GLU A 206 1.52 16.94 -10.16
C GLU A 206 0.39 16.83 -9.12
N GLN A 207 -0.79 17.37 -9.40
CA GLN A 207 -1.93 17.23 -8.50
C GLN A 207 -2.35 15.76 -8.33
N LEU A 208 -2.37 14.98 -9.41
CA LEU A 208 -2.64 13.55 -9.37
C LEU A 208 -1.59 12.83 -8.50
N ARG A 209 -0.31 13.14 -8.70
CA ARG A 209 0.79 12.60 -7.90
C ARG A 209 0.60 12.88 -6.40
N GLN A 210 0.24 14.11 -6.03
CA GLN A 210 -0.03 14.49 -4.63
C GLN A 210 -1.23 13.75 -4.04
N ILE A 211 -2.32 13.60 -4.81
CA ILE A 211 -3.51 12.87 -4.38
C ILE A 211 -3.17 11.41 -4.11
N ILE A 212 -2.50 10.75 -5.05
CA ILE A 212 -2.05 9.36 -4.89
C ILE A 212 -1.25 9.24 -3.58
N GLY A 213 -0.29 10.14 -3.38
CA GLY A 213 0.49 10.29 -2.15
C GLY A 213 -0.32 10.33 -0.87
N SER A 214 -1.31 11.21 -0.83
CA SER A 214 -2.13 11.42 0.36
C SER A 214 -3.01 10.23 0.72
N THR A 215 -3.37 9.40 -0.29
CA THR A 215 -4.27 8.26 -0.08
C THR A 215 -3.57 7.01 0.44
N GLY A 216 -2.27 6.86 0.16
CA GLY A 216 -1.50 5.66 0.48
C GLY A 216 -1.63 4.51 -0.52
N PHE A 217 -2.79 4.33 -1.17
CA PHE A 217 -3.08 3.18 -2.06
C PHE A 217 -2.49 3.33 -3.48
N TRP A 218 -1.16 3.39 -3.57
CA TRP A 218 -0.42 3.59 -4.81
C TRP A 218 -0.85 2.64 -5.94
N ALA A 219 -0.92 1.32 -5.70
CA ALA A 219 -1.22 0.34 -6.75
C ALA A 219 -2.68 0.39 -7.23
N SER A 220 -3.61 0.65 -6.30
CA SER A 220 -5.01 0.89 -6.64
C SER A 220 -5.15 2.11 -7.56
N CYS A 221 -4.49 3.21 -7.19
CA CYS A 221 -4.47 4.41 -8.00
C CYS A 221 -3.84 4.15 -9.37
N TRP A 222 -2.68 3.47 -9.43
CA TRP A 222 -2.04 3.08 -10.69
C TRP A 222 -2.99 2.33 -11.62
N ALA A 223 -3.63 1.27 -11.11
CA ALA A 223 -4.53 0.45 -11.90
C ALA A 223 -5.74 1.24 -12.43
N SER A 224 -6.24 2.18 -11.63
CA SER A 224 -7.36 3.06 -12.02
C SER A 224 -6.95 4.08 -13.08
N VAL A 225 -5.76 4.68 -12.95
CA VAL A 225 -5.27 5.73 -13.84
C VAL A 225 -4.82 5.15 -15.17
N ALA A 226 -4.20 3.96 -15.17
CA ALA A 226 -3.79 3.25 -16.38
C ALA A 226 -4.96 2.85 -17.30
N GLN A 227 -6.19 2.81 -16.77
CA GLN A 227 -7.41 2.60 -17.58
C GLN A 227 -7.84 3.86 -18.33
N VAL A 228 -7.45 5.04 -17.85
CA VAL A 228 -7.88 6.34 -18.37
C VAL A 228 -6.80 7.00 -19.23
N ILE A 229 -5.54 6.95 -18.77
CA ILE A 229 -4.39 7.52 -19.47
C ILE A 229 -3.65 6.42 -20.22
N TRP A 230 -3.64 6.48 -21.55
CA TRP A 230 -2.93 5.51 -22.38
C TRP A 230 -1.48 5.89 -22.70
N ASP A 231 -1.12 7.15 -22.46
CA ASP A 231 0.26 7.65 -22.62
C ASP A 231 1.16 7.07 -21.51
N GLN A 232 1.98 6.09 -21.89
CA GLN A 232 2.92 5.42 -20.99
C GLN A 232 3.99 6.37 -20.44
N GLN A 233 4.44 7.36 -21.21
CA GLN A 233 5.43 8.32 -20.74
C GLN A 233 4.83 9.19 -19.63
N ARG A 234 3.56 9.56 -19.76
CA ARG A 234 2.84 10.32 -18.73
C ARG A 234 2.55 9.49 -17.48
N LEU A 235 2.16 8.23 -17.64
CA LEU A 235 2.03 7.30 -16.51
C LEU A 235 3.36 7.17 -15.76
N GLN A 236 4.46 7.00 -16.49
CA GLN A 236 5.80 7.02 -15.91
C GLN A 236 6.08 8.33 -15.18
N GLN A 237 5.77 9.48 -15.75
CA GLN A 237 5.96 10.75 -15.05
C GLN A 237 5.15 10.79 -13.73
N ILE A 238 3.88 10.40 -13.73
CA ILE A 238 3.02 10.45 -12.54
C ILE A 238 3.52 9.49 -11.45
N PHE A 239 3.90 8.26 -11.83
CA PHE A 239 4.15 7.15 -10.89
C PHE A 239 5.62 6.83 -10.65
N ALA A 240 6.53 7.18 -11.56
CA ALA A 240 7.96 7.17 -11.27
C ALA A 240 8.24 8.33 -10.33
N ALA A 241 8.72 8.02 -9.14
CA ALA A 241 9.30 9.03 -8.28
C ALA A 241 10.37 9.78 -9.10
N ASN A 242 10.29 11.12 -9.14
CA ASN A 242 11.43 11.95 -9.54
C ASN A 242 12.55 11.71 -8.51
N GLN A 243 13.20 10.56 -8.57
CA GLN A 243 14.38 10.29 -7.78
C GLN A 243 15.50 11.12 -8.42
N PRO A 244 16.20 11.97 -7.65
CA PRO A 244 17.51 12.42 -8.10
C PRO A 244 18.37 11.19 -8.45
N ALA A 245 19.33 11.33 -9.38
CA ALA A 245 20.20 10.25 -9.85
C ALA A 245 20.96 9.50 -8.73
N THR A 246 20.93 10.06 -7.51
CA THR A 246 21.33 9.43 -6.25
C THR A 246 20.10 9.31 -5.36
N PRO A 247 19.78 8.10 -4.82
CA PRO A 247 18.72 7.97 -3.82
C PRO A 247 19.03 8.94 -2.68
N PRO A 248 18.04 9.73 -2.20
CA PRO A 248 18.29 10.63 -1.09
C PRO A 248 18.83 9.79 0.08
N PRO A 249 19.94 10.20 0.73
CA PRO A 249 20.45 9.47 1.89
C PRO A 249 19.30 9.33 2.89
N ILE A 250 19.17 8.19 3.56
CA ILE A 250 18.19 8.02 4.64
C ILE A 250 18.45 9.17 5.61
N ALA A 251 17.58 10.18 5.58
CA ALA A 251 17.68 11.34 6.41
C ALA A 251 17.24 10.90 7.80
N CYS A 252 18.16 10.31 8.55
CA CYS A 252 18.03 10.15 9.98
C CYS A 252 18.14 11.54 10.59
N LEU A 253 17.03 12.28 10.48
CA LEU A 253 16.84 13.51 11.23
C LEU A 253 17.17 13.20 12.70
N PRO A 254 17.94 14.07 13.39
CA PRO A 254 18.28 13.86 14.79
C PRO A 254 17.01 13.53 15.60
N ALA A 255 17.08 12.64 16.60
CA ALA A 255 15.90 12.15 17.33
C ALA A 255 14.93 13.26 17.79
N LYS A 256 15.45 14.45 18.14
CA LYS A 256 14.68 15.67 18.47
C LYS A 256 13.79 16.22 17.34
N HIS A 257 14.13 15.96 16.07
CA HIS A 257 13.34 16.35 14.90
C HIS A 257 12.39 15.23 14.47
N ALA A 258 12.66 13.98 14.84
CA ALA A 258 11.76 12.84 14.62
C ALA A 258 10.48 12.94 15.47
N VAL A 259 10.53 13.56 16.66
CA VAL A 259 9.35 13.88 17.49
C VAL A 259 8.35 14.78 16.74
N HIS A 260 8.81 15.51 15.72
CA HIS A 260 8.00 16.38 14.86
C HIS A 260 7.90 15.87 13.42
N PHE A 261 8.43 14.68 13.11
CA PHE A 261 8.25 14.07 11.80
C PHE A 261 6.82 13.52 11.71
N LEU A 262 5.89 14.43 11.48
CA LEU A 262 4.53 14.15 11.03
C LEU A 262 4.65 13.68 9.58
N GLY A 263 5.10 12.45 9.39
CA GLY A 263 5.24 11.83 8.08
C GLY A 263 3.88 11.86 7.39
N ASN A 264 3.69 12.85 6.50
CA ASN A 264 2.64 13.04 5.50
C ASN A 264 2.82 14.43 4.83
N GLY A 265 4.05 14.79 4.46
CA GLY A 265 4.30 16.01 3.69
C GLY A 265 4.02 15.80 2.20
N PRO A 266 3.36 16.74 1.48
CA PRO A 266 3.00 16.59 0.07
C PRO A 266 4.19 16.57 -0.91
N HIS A 267 5.41 16.77 -0.41
CA HIS A 267 6.56 17.09 -1.26
C HIS A 267 7.27 15.87 -1.87
N GLN A 268 7.04 14.65 -1.36
CA GLN A 268 7.43 13.40 -2.01
C GLN A 268 6.44 12.28 -1.64
N PRO A 269 5.40 12.08 -2.44
CA PRO A 269 4.46 11.00 -2.21
C PRO A 269 5.16 9.69 -2.55
N PHE A 270 5.39 8.85 -1.54
CA PHE A 270 6.01 7.53 -1.65
C PHE A 270 7.53 7.50 -1.92
N PRO A 271 8.37 7.96 -0.96
CA PRO A 271 9.81 7.75 -1.05
C PRO A 271 10.13 6.24 -1.11
N GLY A 272 11.27 5.91 -1.72
CA GLY A 272 11.74 4.52 -1.85
C GLY A 272 10.83 3.62 -2.70
N THR A 273 9.96 4.19 -3.53
CA THR A 273 9.19 3.42 -4.53
C THR A 273 10.08 3.10 -5.72
N ALA A 274 10.09 1.84 -6.16
CA ALA A 274 10.87 1.45 -7.32
C ALA A 274 10.35 2.11 -8.60
N PRO A 275 11.22 2.51 -9.54
CA PRO A 275 10.80 3.05 -10.82
C PRO A 275 10.08 1.98 -11.65
N PHE A 276 9.26 2.49 -12.55
CA PHE A 276 8.50 1.73 -13.54
C PHE A 276 9.39 1.26 -14.70
#